data_AF-A0AA35NPH4-F1
#
_entry.id   AF-A0AA35NPH4-F1
#
_cell.length_a   1.000
_cell.length_b   1.000
_cell.length_c   1.000
_cell.angle_alpha   90.00
_cell.angle_beta   90.00
_cell.angle_gamma   90.00
#
_symmetry.space_group_name_H-M   'P 1'
#
loop_
_entity.id
_entity.type
_entity.pdbx_description
1 polymer ?
#
loop_
_entity_poly.entity_id
_entity_poly.type
_entity_poly.pdbx_seq_one_letter_code
_entity_poly.pdbx_strand_id
1 'polypeptide(L)'
;MDRYGHIAHKEGNVCYYIPRLFNYNDYYNGLEDVRVFIGDLKRQMRSSTFVCQNYYDKRLSILFWKNHPLQLIHLLGCITGLQYKWIGQQEYIFFQLDDCTSGSPSESFSDNAKFLTCKVTKDVIMSCGLKITDLAGSTIHVYGRVSLNYQELQVEYVKVCHTLKEEIEHWKTTMNTREQLNNTWSLSNSVVEELFTQEQEWTPEKTRSEMVEHNFVNVGYKTPESKRNKTTFIEQLQEERIKDELEITSPYNSTNTSNSVHSLSFQYVSSLKDLPDADFMNSSNQIDNDGDNSFKVLESKSVNSPVTVSNKASAKSSMMLILVELRMKEISSLDLYQLQEVRRIVASLASFQFQQQNLGIIKSFTTLENEAFQNSIDSFVKLGLVNLSGIESNVLDLLPLRKLFDYAQKRILVLVKLQCYTGTVELYHVQEKLHLPNITISGIIDVFKECLKQTIKRYPQMLKSWWIDLNAKGELKGQNNGFLLHLEYVANS
;
A
#
# COMPACT_ATOMS: atom_id res chain seq x y z
N MET A 1 42.14 10.60 -25.26
CA MET A 1 40.90 10.26 -26.00
C MET A 1 40.92 8.78 -26.27
N ASP A 2 39.81 8.09 -26.02
CA ASP A 2 39.65 6.67 -26.32
C ASP A 2 39.88 6.43 -27.83
N ARG A 3 40.89 5.64 -28.19
CA ARG A 3 41.26 5.35 -29.59
C ARG A 3 40.20 4.53 -30.34
N TYR A 4 39.38 3.77 -29.63
CA TYR A 4 38.50 2.76 -30.23
C TYR A 4 37.01 2.96 -29.89
N GLY A 5 36.66 3.96 -29.06
CA GLY A 5 35.27 4.24 -28.68
C GLY A 5 34.64 3.12 -27.85
N HIS A 6 35.45 2.38 -27.10
CA HIS A 6 35.07 1.23 -26.29
C HIS A 6 34.64 1.60 -24.86
N ILE A 7 34.88 2.85 -24.44
CA ILE A 7 34.53 3.41 -23.14
C ILE A 7 33.26 4.25 -23.29
N ALA A 8 32.20 3.83 -22.60
CA ALA A 8 30.95 4.58 -22.50
C ALA A 8 31.08 5.80 -21.58
N HIS A 9 31.80 5.66 -20.46
CA HIS A 9 32.05 6.74 -19.51
C HIS A 9 33.36 6.53 -18.74
N LYS A 10 33.99 7.61 -18.29
CA LYS A 10 35.20 7.55 -17.47
C LYS A 10 35.08 8.47 -16.25
N GLU A 11 35.20 7.87 -15.07
CA GLU A 11 35.14 8.56 -13.78
C GLU A 11 36.49 8.40 -13.06
N GLY A 12 37.31 9.45 -13.07
CA GLY A 12 38.69 9.38 -12.58
C GLY A 12 39.52 8.32 -13.33
N ASN A 13 39.98 7.30 -12.61
CA ASN A 13 40.74 6.17 -13.17
C ASN A 13 39.86 4.97 -13.55
N VAL A 14 38.54 5.06 -13.36
CA VAL A 14 37.61 3.96 -13.63
C VAL A 14 36.96 4.15 -15.00
N CYS A 15 37.06 3.12 -15.84
CA CYS A 15 36.43 3.09 -17.16
C CYS A 15 35.18 2.22 -17.12
N TYR A 16 34.07 2.75 -17.62
CA TYR A 16 32.82 2.03 -17.89
C TYR A 16 32.76 1.72 -19.37
N TYR A 17 32.70 0.43 -19.73
CA TYR A 17 32.82 -0.03 -21.12
C TYR A 17 31.46 -0.15 -21.81
N ILE A 18 31.44 -0.15 -23.14
CA ILE A 18 30.20 -0.39 -23.90
C ILE A 18 29.64 -1.81 -23.63
N PRO A 19 28.30 -2.02 -23.65
CA PRO A 19 27.68 -3.29 -23.26
C PRO A 19 28.17 -4.53 -24.03
N ARG A 20 28.61 -4.37 -25.29
CA ARG A 20 29.18 -5.46 -26.09
C ARG A 20 30.41 -6.09 -25.44
N LEU A 21 31.12 -5.33 -24.60
CA LEU A 21 32.33 -5.79 -23.93
C LEU A 21 32.07 -6.44 -22.59
N PHE A 22 30.83 -6.44 -22.08
CA PHE A 22 30.50 -7.07 -20.79
C PHE A 22 30.80 -8.57 -20.80
N ASN A 23 30.73 -9.21 -21.97
CA ASN A 23 31.09 -10.62 -22.15
C ASN A 23 32.57 -10.95 -21.90
N TYR A 24 33.43 -9.96 -21.64
CA TYR A 24 34.83 -10.15 -21.26
C TYR A 24 35.06 -9.96 -19.76
N ASN A 25 33.98 -9.75 -19.00
CA ASN A 25 34.01 -9.73 -17.55
C ASN A 25 33.66 -11.12 -17.02
N ASP A 26 34.53 -11.69 -16.20
CA ASP A 26 34.34 -13.04 -15.65
C ASP A 26 33.03 -13.18 -14.84
N TYR A 27 32.59 -12.08 -14.22
CA TYR A 27 31.37 -12.01 -13.39
C TYR A 27 30.09 -11.74 -14.20
N TYR A 28 30.20 -11.41 -15.48
CA TYR A 28 29.02 -11.20 -16.35
C TYR A 28 28.57 -12.52 -16.98
N ASN A 29 29.52 -13.35 -17.42
CA ASN A 29 29.24 -14.53 -18.24
C ASN A 29 28.69 -15.73 -17.46
N GLY A 30 28.59 -15.60 -16.13
CA GLY A 30 28.26 -16.71 -15.24
C GLY A 30 29.37 -17.75 -15.09
N LEU A 31 30.62 -17.41 -15.46
CA LEU A 31 31.78 -18.26 -15.22
C LEU A 31 32.16 -18.29 -13.73
N GLU A 32 32.01 -17.16 -13.06
CA GLU A 32 32.27 -17.00 -11.63
C GLU A 32 30.96 -16.96 -10.82
N ASP A 33 30.98 -17.60 -9.64
CA ASP A 33 29.87 -17.58 -8.68
C ASP A 33 29.91 -16.29 -7.85
N VAL A 34 29.11 -15.30 -8.26
CA VAL A 34 29.08 -13.97 -7.64
C VAL A 34 28.26 -13.98 -6.36
N ARG A 35 28.90 -14.32 -5.24
CA ARG A 35 28.29 -14.28 -3.91
C ARG A 35 28.32 -12.88 -3.34
N VAL A 36 27.18 -12.39 -2.88
CA VAL A 36 27.06 -11.05 -2.29
C VAL A 36 26.21 -11.06 -1.03
N PHE A 37 26.45 -10.10 -0.14
CA PHE A 37 25.57 -9.85 1.00
C PHE A 37 24.43 -8.91 0.58
N ILE A 38 23.26 -9.06 1.18
CA ILE A 38 22.06 -8.24 0.91
C ILE A 38 22.34 -6.76 1.18
N GLY A 39 23.02 -6.44 2.29
CA GLY A 39 23.38 -5.07 2.64
C GLY A 39 24.24 -4.39 1.56
N ASP A 40 25.18 -5.12 0.97
CA ASP A 40 25.99 -4.58 -0.13
C ASP A 40 25.21 -4.49 -1.43
N LEU A 41 24.45 -5.53 -1.74
CA LEU A 41 23.65 -5.60 -2.95
C LEU A 41 22.73 -4.39 -3.06
N LYS A 42 22.03 -4.04 -1.99
CA LYS A 42 21.15 -2.86 -1.97
C LYS A 42 21.90 -1.56 -2.20
N ARG A 43 23.10 -1.42 -1.63
CA ARG A 43 23.97 -0.27 -1.88
C ARG A 43 24.34 -0.19 -3.35
N GLN A 44 24.70 -1.33 -3.95
CA GLN A 44 25.05 -1.41 -5.35
C GLN A 44 23.84 -1.20 -6.28
N MET A 45 22.63 -1.62 -5.91
CA MET A 45 21.43 -1.37 -6.73
C MET A 45 21.15 0.12 -6.89
N ARG A 46 21.37 0.91 -5.82
CA ARG A 46 21.23 2.37 -5.86
C ARG A 46 22.30 3.01 -6.76
N SER A 47 23.57 2.67 -6.55
CA SER A 47 24.67 3.20 -7.38
C SER A 47 24.52 2.79 -8.85
N SER A 48 24.11 1.55 -9.11
CA SER A 48 23.89 1.01 -10.45
C SER A 48 22.76 1.72 -11.19
N THR A 49 21.70 2.11 -10.48
CA THR A 49 20.60 2.90 -11.07
C THR A 49 21.13 4.23 -11.58
N PHE A 50 21.98 4.91 -10.80
CA PHE A 50 22.65 6.14 -11.21
C PHE A 50 23.58 5.90 -12.41
N VAL A 51 24.42 4.86 -12.37
CA VAL A 51 25.33 4.50 -13.46
C VAL A 51 24.57 4.22 -14.76
N CYS A 52 23.51 3.41 -14.72
CA CYS A 52 22.72 3.08 -15.90
C CYS A 52 22.05 4.32 -16.51
N GLN A 53 21.54 5.24 -15.68
CA GLN A 53 20.84 6.43 -16.16
C GLN A 53 21.77 7.51 -16.72
N ASN A 54 22.99 7.64 -16.18
CA ASN A 54 23.90 8.73 -16.54
C ASN A 54 24.97 8.29 -17.55
N TYR A 55 25.43 7.04 -17.50
CA TYR A 55 26.56 6.56 -18.31
C TYR A 55 26.09 5.73 -19.52
N TYR A 56 24.84 5.27 -19.52
CA TYR A 56 24.28 4.40 -20.55
C TYR A 56 22.89 4.87 -21.01
N ASP A 57 22.36 4.24 -22.06
CA ASP A 57 20.96 4.43 -22.48
C ASP A 57 20.02 3.96 -21.37
N LYS A 58 18.89 4.67 -21.17
CA LYS A 58 17.81 4.34 -20.21
C LYS A 58 17.26 2.92 -20.37
N ARG A 59 17.54 2.26 -21.49
CA ARG A 59 17.18 0.86 -21.74
C ARG A 59 18.06 -0.15 -21.01
N LEU A 60 19.28 0.23 -20.59
CA LEU A 60 20.18 -0.65 -19.87
C LEU A 60 19.76 -0.70 -18.39
N SER A 61 19.54 -1.90 -17.86
CA SER A 61 19.22 -2.13 -16.45
C SER A 61 20.04 -3.33 -15.96
N ILE A 62 21.25 -3.06 -15.48
CA ILE A 62 22.22 -4.08 -15.05
C ILE A 62 22.82 -3.66 -13.71
N LEU A 63 23.03 -4.62 -12.81
CA LEU A 63 23.74 -4.38 -11.57
C LEU A 63 25.23 -4.17 -11.87
N PHE A 64 25.79 -3.08 -11.34
CA PHE A 64 27.20 -2.80 -11.34
C PHE A 64 27.75 -2.88 -9.91
N TRP A 65 28.89 -3.55 -9.76
CA TRP A 65 29.75 -3.37 -8.59
C TRP A 65 30.99 -2.61 -9.04
N LYS A 66 31.11 -1.34 -8.62
CA LYS A 66 32.03 -0.39 -9.26
C LYS A 66 31.77 -0.38 -10.77
N ASN A 67 32.72 -0.82 -11.58
CA ASN A 67 32.58 -0.95 -13.04
C ASN A 67 32.42 -2.39 -13.53
N HIS A 68 32.26 -3.38 -12.63
CA HIS A 68 31.96 -4.76 -13.01
C HIS A 68 30.46 -4.91 -13.28
N PRO A 69 30.04 -5.25 -14.52
CA PRO A 69 28.66 -5.63 -14.79
C PRO A 69 28.41 -7.04 -14.23
N LEU A 70 27.37 -7.17 -13.40
CA LEU A 70 26.98 -8.43 -12.77
C LEU A 70 25.64 -8.88 -13.34
N GLN A 71 25.60 -10.11 -13.86
CA GLN A 71 24.38 -10.67 -14.45
C GLN A 71 23.62 -11.55 -13.48
N LEU A 72 24.28 -12.59 -12.95
CA LEU A 72 23.73 -13.55 -12.00
C LEU A 72 24.40 -13.35 -10.64
N ILE A 73 23.60 -13.27 -9.59
CA ILE A 73 24.09 -13.18 -8.22
C ILE A 73 23.62 -14.38 -7.39
N HIS A 74 24.40 -14.71 -6.38
CA HIS A 74 24.14 -15.78 -5.44
C HIS A 74 24.07 -15.21 -4.02
N LEU A 75 22.93 -15.42 -3.38
CA LEU A 75 22.65 -15.02 -2.00
C LEU A 75 22.38 -16.24 -1.14
N LEU A 76 22.60 -16.10 0.16
CA LEU A 76 22.18 -17.05 1.17
C LEU A 76 21.43 -16.31 2.26
N GLY A 77 20.27 -16.80 2.65
CA GLY A 77 19.57 -16.25 3.79
C GLY A 77 18.32 -17.02 4.18
N CYS A 78 17.71 -16.62 5.29
CA CYS A 78 16.47 -17.16 5.79
C CYS A 78 15.28 -16.52 5.07
N ILE A 79 14.34 -17.36 4.63
CA ILE A 79 13.12 -16.89 3.98
C ILE A 79 12.12 -16.38 5.02
N THR A 80 11.64 -15.17 4.82
CA THR A 80 10.54 -14.55 5.57
C THR A 80 9.49 -13.99 4.60
N GLY A 81 8.31 -13.64 5.11
CA GLY A 81 7.31 -12.89 4.31
C GLY A 81 6.88 -13.54 2.99
N LEU A 82 6.66 -14.86 2.97
CA LEU A 82 6.23 -15.60 1.78
C LEU A 82 4.81 -15.15 1.35
N GLN A 83 4.66 -14.77 0.08
CA GLN A 83 3.44 -14.27 -0.54
C GLN A 83 3.26 -14.87 -1.94
N TYR A 84 2.03 -15.13 -2.33
CA TYR A 84 1.70 -15.59 -3.68
C TYR A 84 1.02 -14.47 -4.46
N LYS A 85 1.43 -14.26 -5.70
CA LYS A 85 0.85 -13.25 -6.59
C LYS A 85 0.70 -13.82 -7.98
N TRP A 86 -0.51 -13.69 -8.52
CA TRP A 86 -0.76 -13.88 -9.94
C TRP A 86 -0.37 -12.60 -10.70
N ILE A 87 0.57 -12.71 -11.63
CA ILE A 87 0.99 -11.59 -12.48
C ILE A 87 0.88 -12.05 -13.93
N GLY A 88 -0.06 -11.44 -14.67
CA GLY A 88 -0.41 -11.91 -16.01
C GLY A 88 -1.06 -13.29 -15.95
N GLN A 89 -0.45 -14.26 -16.63
CA GLN A 89 -0.92 -15.66 -16.69
C GLN A 89 -0.05 -16.63 -15.89
N GLN A 90 0.86 -16.12 -15.06
CA GLN A 90 1.81 -16.95 -14.30
C GLN A 90 1.73 -16.66 -12.79
N GLU A 91 1.88 -17.72 -12.01
CA GLU A 91 1.93 -17.66 -10.56
C GLU A 91 3.37 -17.39 -10.08
N TYR A 92 3.54 -16.30 -9.34
CA TYR A 92 4.80 -15.93 -8.72
C TYR A 92 4.71 -16.05 -7.20
N ILE A 93 5.83 -16.44 -6.61
CA ILE A 93 6.05 -16.49 -5.19
C ILE A 93 7.02 -15.35 -4.87
N PHE A 94 6.61 -14.47 -3.98
CA PHE A 94 7.41 -13.40 -3.43
C PHE A 94 7.82 -13.78 -2.03
N PHE A 95 9.08 -13.55 -1.69
CA PHE A 95 9.54 -13.73 -0.33
C PHE A 95 10.65 -12.74 0.00
N GLN A 96 10.86 -12.50 1.28
CA GLN A 96 11.94 -11.70 1.80
C GLN A 96 13.09 -12.61 2.21
N LEU A 97 14.32 -12.22 1.87
CA LEU A 97 15.53 -12.93 2.29
C LEU A 97 16.23 -12.11 3.37
N ASP A 98 16.60 -12.75 4.48
CA ASP A 98 17.41 -12.18 5.56
C ASP A 98 18.74 -12.94 5.65
N ASP A 99 19.86 -12.28 5.36
CA ASP A 99 21.20 -12.85 5.48
C ASP A 99 21.95 -12.36 6.73
N CYS A 100 21.22 -11.77 7.69
CA CYS A 100 21.74 -11.13 8.89
C CYS A 100 22.63 -9.91 8.64
N THR A 101 22.72 -9.41 7.41
CA THR A 101 23.40 -8.16 7.10
C THR A 101 22.42 -6.99 7.04
N SER A 102 22.80 -5.86 7.62
CA SER A 102 22.05 -4.61 7.51
C SER A 102 22.74 -3.67 6.52
N GLY A 103 21.93 -2.89 5.79
CA GLY A 103 22.44 -1.72 5.08
C GLY A 103 23.06 -0.70 6.04
N SER A 104 23.90 0.20 5.53
CA SER A 104 24.59 1.21 6.35
C SER A 104 23.61 2.01 7.23
N PRO A 105 23.87 2.19 8.54
CA PRO A 105 22.99 2.92 9.46
C PRO A 105 22.90 4.43 9.18
N SER A 106 23.77 4.95 8.31
CA SER A 106 23.82 6.37 7.95
C SER A 106 22.77 6.80 6.92
N GLU A 107 22.01 5.87 6.33
CA GLU A 107 21.07 6.18 5.24
C GLU A 107 19.68 5.59 5.51
N SER A 108 18.86 6.40 6.21
CA SER A 108 17.41 6.23 6.47
C SER A 108 16.98 5.05 7.35
N PHE A 109 16.31 5.39 8.46
CA PHE A 109 15.63 4.51 9.41
C PHE A 109 14.36 3.85 8.80
N SER A 110 14.48 3.17 7.66
CA SER A 110 13.40 2.30 7.17
C SER A 110 13.79 0.84 7.38
N ASP A 111 12.94 0.08 8.08
CA ASP A 111 13.09 -1.37 8.33
C ASP A 111 13.29 -2.20 7.04
N ASN A 112 12.99 -1.61 5.88
CA ASN A 112 13.24 -2.17 4.56
C ASN A 112 14.73 -2.28 4.20
N ALA A 113 15.68 -1.79 5.02
CA ALA A 113 17.10 -1.93 4.76
C ALA A 113 17.62 -3.36 4.97
N LYS A 114 16.95 -4.18 5.79
CA LYS A 114 17.43 -5.52 6.16
C LYS A 114 17.12 -6.62 5.14
N PHE A 115 15.91 -6.63 4.60
CA PHE A 115 15.42 -7.76 3.78
C PHE A 115 15.47 -7.51 2.28
N LEU A 116 15.89 -8.50 1.47
CA LEU A 116 15.76 -8.41 0.02
C LEU A 116 14.47 -9.06 -0.46
N THR A 117 13.66 -8.32 -1.23
CA THR A 117 12.50 -8.91 -1.91
C THR A 117 12.98 -9.78 -3.07
N CYS A 118 12.60 -11.04 -3.04
CA CYS A 118 12.85 -12.03 -4.07
C CYS A 118 11.52 -12.42 -4.74
N LYS A 119 11.57 -12.59 -6.06
CA LYS A 119 10.45 -12.99 -6.90
C LYS A 119 10.84 -14.24 -7.67
N VAL A 120 10.10 -15.32 -7.52
CA VAL A 120 10.36 -16.61 -8.17
C VAL A 120 9.09 -17.15 -8.80
N THR A 121 9.19 -17.83 -9.93
CA THR A 121 8.03 -18.55 -10.48
C THR A 121 7.79 -19.84 -9.69
N LYS A 122 6.54 -20.28 -9.59
CA LYS A 122 6.22 -21.55 -8.95
C LYS A 122 6.97 -22.73 -9.55
N ASP A 123 7.13 -22.72 -10.88
CA ASP A 123 7.81 -23.78 -11.63
C ASP A 123 9.27 -23.96 -11.17
N VAL A 124 9.99 -22.86 -10.88
CA VAL A 124 11.37 -22.93 -10.37
C VAL A 124 11.42 -23.65 -9.03
N ILE A 125 10.56 -23.31 -8.08
CA ILE A 125 10.54 -23.98 -6.76
C ILE A 125 10.22 -25.47 -6.91
N MET A 126 9.20 -25.79 -7.72
CA MET A 126 8.79 -27.18 -7.95
C MET A 126 9.87 -27.99 -8.65
N SER A 127 10.61 -27.39 -9.59
CA SER A 127 11.72 -28.03 -10.30
C SER A 127 12.89 -28.36 -9.37
N CYS A 128 13.07 -27.60 -8.29
CA CYS A 128 14.05 -27.86 -7.24
C CYS A 128 13.58 -28.91 -6.22
N GLY A 129 12.39 -29.51 -6.40
CA GLY A 129 11.83 -30.52 -5.50
C GLY A 129 11.40 -29.97 -4.14
N LEU A 130 11.25 -28.64 -4.01
CA LEU A 130 10.90 -27.99 -2.76
C LEU A 130 9.38 -27.83 -2.64
N LYS A 131 8.85 -28.13 -1.46
CA LYS A 131 7.45 -27.84 -1.13
C LYS A 131 7.34 -26.40 -0.67
N ILE A 132 6.47 -25.65 -1.34
CA ILE A 132 6.33 -24.21 -1.10
C ILE A 132 5.84 -23.92 0.33
N THR A 133 5.08 -24.84 0.94
CA THR A 133 4.58 -24.73 2.32
C THR A 133 5.68 -24.73 3.38
N ASP A 134 6.86 -25.29 3.06
CA ASP A 134 7.93 -25.55 4.03
C ASP A 134 9.09 -24.54 3.87
N LEU A 135 8.94 -23.57 2.97
CA LEU A 135 9.98 -22.60 2.66
C LEU A 135 10.12 -21.51 3.74
N ALA A 136 9.03 -21.11 4.38
CA ALA A 136 9.07 -20.06 5.39
C ALA A 136 9.95 -20.49 6.59
N GLY A 137 10.94 -19.67 6.93
CA GLY A 137 11.92 -19.95 7.98
C GLY A 137 13.08 -20.86 7.54
N SER A 138 13.08 -21.38 6.31
CA SER A 138 14.20 -22.15 5.79
C SER A 138 15.34 -21.23 5.32
N THR A 139 16.58 -21.58 5.64
CA THR A 139 17.76 -20.96 5.02
C THR A 139 17.96 -21.55 3.63
N ILE A 140 18.02 -20.70 2.60
CA ILE A 140 18.22 -21.13 1.22
C ILE A 140 19.29 -20.32 0.51
N HIS A 141 20.00 -20.99 -0.40
CA HIS A 141 20.75 -20.39 -1.48
C HIS A 141 19.79 -19.95 -2.58
N VAL A 142 19.95 -18.70 -3.04
CA VAL A 142 19.14 -18.06 -4.07
C VAL A 142 20.06 -17.58 -5.17
N TYR A 143 19.79 -18.01 -6.40
CA TYR A 143 20.50 -17.55 -7.60
C TYR A 143 19.53 -16.78 -8.47
N GLY A 144 19.90 -15.59 -8.91
CA GLY A 144 18.98 -14.76 -9.66
C GLY A 144 19.60 -13.51 -10.26
N ARG A 145 18.76 -12.79 -11.01
CA ARG A 145 19.12 -11.52 -11.65
C ARG A 145 18.41 -10.37 -10.98
N VAL A 146 19.12 -9.28 -10.80
CA VAL A 146 18.59 -8.12 -10.10
C VAL A 146 17.76 -7.27 -11.05
N SER A 147 16.54 -6.95 -10.65
CA SER A 147 15.71 -5.96 -11.31
C SER A 147 15.86 -4.62 -10.61
N LEU A 148 16.61 -3.70 -11.22
CA LEU A 148 16.84 -2.37 -10.64
C LEU A 148 15.54 -1.54 -10.57
N ASN A 149 14.63 -1.72 -11.53
CA ASN A 149 13.36 -0.97 -11.60
C ASN A 149 12.43 -1.29 -10.42
N TYR A 150 12.41 -2.55 -9.99
CA TYR A 150 11.53 -3.02 -8.90
C TYR A 150 12.29 -3.21 -7.58
N GLN A 151 13.60 -2.98 -7.59
CA GLN A 151 14.50 -3.26 -6.48
C GLN A 151 14.32 -4.66 -5.87
N GLU A 152 14.15 -5.66 -6.74
CA GLU A 152 13.90 -7.06 -6.37
C GLU A 152 14.89 -8.00 -7.08
N LEU A 153 15.06 -9.20 -6.52
CA LEU A 153 15.79 -10.29 -7.16
C LEU A 153 14.82 -11.21 -7.90
N GLN A 154 15.00 -11.37 -9.21
CA GLN A 154 14.33 -12.39 -10.00
C GLN A 154 15.10 -13.70 -9.86
N VAL A 155 14.52 -14.64 -9.13
CA VAL A 155 15.16 -15.91 -8.78
C VAL A 155 15.00 -16.89 -9.93
N GLU A 156 16.12 -17.47 -10.35
CA GLU A 156 16.21 -18.47 -11.41
C GLU A 156 16.42 -19.88 -10.82
N TYR A 157 17.06 -19.98 -9.65
CA TYR A 157 17.34 -21.26 -9.01
C TYR A 157 17.42 -21.12 -7.47
N VAL A 158 16.98 -22.16 -6.76
CA VAL A 158 16.99 -22.23 -5.29
C VAL A 158 17.55 -23.56 -4.79
N LYS A 159 18.28 -23.53 -3.69
CA LYS A 159 18.80 -24.73 -3.01
C LYS A 159 18.71 -24.54 -1.51
N VAL A 160 18.20 -25.53 -0.77
CA VAL A 160 18.14 -25.47 0.70
C VAL A 160 19.55 -25.56 1.29
N CYS A 161 19.84 -24.72 2.27
CA CYS A 161 21.03 -24.82 3.10
C CYS A 161 20.70 -25.67 4.33
N HIS A 162 21.44 -26.74 4.56
CA HIS A 162 21.11 -27.72 5.59
C HIS A 162 21.94 -27.57 6.87
N THR A 163 23.05 -26.83 6.82
CA THR A 163 24.00 -26.76 7.93
C THR A 163 24.59 -25.37 8.11
N LEU A 164 24.79 -24.98 9.37
CA LEU A 164 25.50 -23.74 9.70
C LEU A 164 26.93 -23.70 9.12
N LYS A 165 27.57 -24.87 8.93
CA LYS A 165 28.89 -24.94 8.28
C LYS A 165 28.82 -24.44 6.83
N GLU A 166 27.79 -24.84 6.07
CA GLU A 166 27.56 -24.36 4.71
C GLU A 166 27.30 -22.84 4.71
N GLU A 167 26.57 -22.32 5.70
CA GLU A 167 26.36 -20.87 5.84
C GLU A 167 27.67 -20.11 6.08
N ILE A 168 28.51 -20.61 6.98
CA ILE A 168 29.81 -20.00 7.29
C ILE A 168 30.75 -20.03 6.07
N GLU A 169 30.79 -21.13 5.33
CA GLU A 169 31.61 -21.21 4.11
C GLU A 169 31.08 -20.28 3.01
N HIS A 170 29.76 -20.11 2.91
CA HIS A 170 29.18 -19.10 2.04
C HIS A 170 29.69 -17.71 2.44
N TRP A 171 29.56 -17.31 3.71
CA TRP A 171 30.01 -16.00 4.18
C TRP A 171 31.50 -15.72 3.92
N LYS A 172 32.37 -16.70 4.17
CA LYS A 172 33.81 -16.58 3.85
C LYS A 172 34.03 -16.30 2.37
N THR A 173 33.34 -17.03 1.51
CA THR A 173 33.44 -16.85 0.06
C THR A 173 32.92 -15.46 -0.34
N THR A 174 31.78 -15.04 0.21
CA THR A 174 31.20 -13.72 -0.03
C THR A 174 32.14 -12.58 0.38
N MET A 175 32.87 -12.72 1.49
CA MET A 175 33.88 -11.74 1.90
C MET A 175 35.04 -11.67 0.88
N ASN A 176 35.53 -12.82 0.39
CA ASN A 176 36.57 -12.85 -0.64
C ASN A 176 36.08 -12.24 -1.97
N THR A 177 34.87 -12.57 -2.41
CA THR A 177 34.26 -11.99 -3.63
C THR A 177 34.12 -10.48 -3.49
N ARG A 178 33.71 -9.97 -2.32
CA ARG A 178 33.64 -8.53 -2.02
C ARG A 178 35.00 -7.86 -2.19
N GLU A 179 36.09 -8.47 -1.70
CA GLU A 179 37.44 -7.94 -1.88
C GLU A 179 37.87 -7.93 -3.35
N GLN A 180 37.56 -8.99 -4.10
CA GLN A 180 37.87 -9.09 -5.52
C GLN A 180 37.12 -8.04 -6.35
N LEU A 181 35.81 -7.89 -6.15
CA LEU A 181 34.96 -6.89 -6.82
C LEU A 181 35.30 -5.44 -6.43
N ASN A 182 36.04 -5.24 -5.34
CA ASN A 182 36.58 -3.94 -4.98
C ASN A 182 37.80 -3.55 -5.83
N ASN A 183 38.45 -4.48 -6.52
CA ASN A 183 39.41 -4.11 -7.55
C ASN A 183 38.65 -3.67 -8.79
N THR A 184 39.10 -2.63 -9.49
CA THR A 184 38.39 -2.12 -10.66
C THR A 184 38.68 -2.99 -11.89
N TRP A 185 37.64 -3.28 -12.67
CA TRP A 185 37.79 -4.01 -13.91
C TRP A 185 38.59 -3.20 -14.93
N SER A 186 39.57 -3.83 -15.56
CA SER A 186 40.27 -3.28 -16.71
C SER A 186 40.31 -4.32 -17.82
N LEU A 187 40.01 -3.88 -19.04
CA LEU A 187 40.20 -4.70 -20.22
C LEU A 187 41.68 -4.68 -20.60
N SER A 188 42.22 -5.85 -20.94
CA SER A 188 43.57 -5.91 -21.49
C SER A 188 43.58 -5.27 -22.88
N ASN A 189 44.62 -4.50 -23.18
CA ASN A 189 44.76 -3.82 -24.47
C ASN A 189 44.75 -4.80 -25.64
N SER A 190 45.20 -6.04 -25.44
CA SER A 190 45.19 -7.10 -26.46
C SER A 190 43.77 -7.51 -26.88
N VAL A 191 42.82 -7.59 -25.94
CA VAL A 191 41.41 -7.95 -26.24
C VAL A 191 40.72 -6.82 -26.99
N VAL A 192 41.01 -5.57 -26.61
CA VAL A 192 40.48 -4.39 -27.30
C VAL A 192 41.05 -4.33 -28.72
N GLU A 193 42.36 -4.52 -28.90
CA GLU A 193 42.98 -4.48 -30.22
C GLU A 193 42.46 -5.59 -31.14
N GLU A 194 42.28 -6.82 -30.67
CA GLU A 194 41.74 -7.94 -31.44
C GLU A 194 40.30 -7.71 -31.91
N LEU A 195 39.44 -7.14 -31.06
CA LEU A 195 38.04 -6.87 -31.40
C LEU A 195 37.87 -5.77 -32.44
N PHE A 196 38.66 -4.70 -32.32
CA PHE A 196 38.56 -3.56 -33.22
C PHE A 196 39.40 -3.73 -34.51
N THR A 197 40.30 -4.72 -34.57
CA THR A 197 40.94 -5.14 -35.84
C THR A 197 40.04 -6.10 -36.64
N GLN A 198 39.32 -7.02 -36.00
CA GLN A 198 38.37 -7.92 -36.70
C GLN A 198 37.19 -7.17 -37.34
N GLU A 199 36.68 -6.10 -36.72
CA GLU A 199 35.61 -5.27 -37.32
C GLU A 199 36.11 -4.38 -38.49
N GLN A 200 37.41 -4.08 -38.59
CA GLN A 200 37.98 -3.30 -39.70
C GLN A 200 38.26 -4.14 -40.97
N GLU A 201 38.42 -5.46 -40.86
CA GLU A 201 38.66 -6.34 -42.01
C GLU A 201 37.36 -6.78 -42.74
N TRP A 202 36.18 -6.52 -42.18
CA TRP A 202 34.90 -6.74 -42.86
C TRP A 202 34.59 -5.61 -43.86
N THR A 203 35.26 -5.67 -45.01
CA THR A 203 34.90 -4.90 -46.21
C THR A 203 33.69 -5.52 -46.92
N PRO A 204 32.79 -4.71 -47.53
CA PRO A 204 31.46 -5.14 -47.99
C PRO A 204 31.46 -5.81 -49.38
N GLU A 205 32.43 -6.65 -49.70
CA GLU A 205 32.53 -7.31 -51.02
C GLU A 205 33.00 -8.76 -50.92
N LYS A 206 32.12 -9.65 -50.42
CA LYS A 206 32.08 -11.13 -50.56
C LYS A 206 31.26 -11.65 -49.37
N THR A 207 30.15 -12.36 -49.48
CA THR A 207 29.68 -13.24 -50.55
C THR A 207 28.16 -13.36 -50.38
N ARG A 208 27.42 -13.04 -51.44
CA ARG A 208 26.07 -13.57 -51.69
C ARG A 208 26.27 -15.01 -52.18
N SER A 209 25.55 -15.96 -51.58
CA SER A 209 25.70 -17.44 -51.69
C SER A 209 26.72 -17.95 -50.68
N GLU A 210 26.37 -18.70 -49.64
CA GLU A 210 25.42 -19.82 -49.57
C GLU A 210 24.59 -19.77 -48.28
N MET A 211 23.30 -20.10 -48.39
CA MET A 211 22.42 -20.42 -47.26
C MET A 211 22.72 -21.85 -46.77
N VAL A 212 22.71 -22.12 -45.46
CA VAL A 212 21.73 -23.03 -44.80
C VAL A 212 21.62 -22.68 -43.29
N GLU A 213 20.39 -22.33 -42.93
CA GLU A 213 19.67 -22.27 -41.64
C GLU A 213 20.39 -22.57 -40.30
N HIS A 214 20.37 -21.56 -39.41
CA HIS A 214 19.72 -21.69 -38.09
C HIS A 214 19.08 -20.34 -37.70
N ASN A 215 17.77 -20.39 -37.42
CA ASN A 215 16.85 -19.26 -37.37
C ASN A 215 17.03 -18.33 -36.14
N PHE A 216 17.39 -17.07 -36.39
CA PHE A 216 17.03 -15.91 -35.57
C PHE A 216 16.21 -14.96 -36.46
N VAL A 217 14.92 -14.77 -36.15
CA VAL A 217 14.08 -13.81 -36.89
C VAL A 217 14.33 -12.41 -36.33
N ASN A 218 15.08 -11.64 -37.12
CA ASN A 218 15.26 -10.21 -37.02
C ASN A 218 14.40 -9.57 -38.14
N VAL A 219 13.48 -8.65 -37.84
CA VAL A 219 12.92 -7.75 -38.85
C VAL A 219 12.80 -6.34 -38.28
N GLY A 220 13.73 -5.48 -38.67
CA GLY A 220 13.59 -4.03 -38.57
C GLY A 220 12.75 -3.49 -39.74
N TYR A 221 11.91 -2.50 -39.48
CA TYR A 221 11.26 -1.72 -40.53
C TYR A 221 11.90 -0.33 -40.62
N LYS A 222 12.32 0.02 -41.85
CA LYS A 222 12.65 1.38 -42.28
C LYS A 222 11.36 2.13 -42.59
N THR A 223 11.27 3.38 -42.14
CA THR A 223 10.15 4.31 -42.42
C THR A 223 10.09 4.67 -43.90
N PRO A 224 8.93 4.58 -44.59
CA PRO A 224 8.76 5.14 -45.92
C PRO A 224 8.35 6.62 -45.88
N GLU A 225 8.92 7.44 -46.76
CA GLU A 225 8.52 8.82 -47.01
C GLU A 225 7.12 8.91 -47.63
N SER A 226 6.18 9.59 -46.96
CA SER A 226 4.84 9.85 -47.46
C SER A 226 4.78 11.21 -48.19
N LYS A 227 4.72 11.18 -49.52
CA LYS A 227 4.30 12.31 -50.36
C LYS A 227 2.76 12.43 -50.37
N ARG A 228 2.30 13.66 -50.11
CA ARG A 228 0.92 14.16 -50.21
C ARG A 228 0.23 13.75 -51.52
N ASN A 229 -1.04 13.33 -51.45
CA ASN A 229 -2.20 14.10 -51.94
C ASN A 229 -3.55 13.37 -51.74
N LYS A 230 -4.55 14.14 -51.24
CA LYS A 230 -5.99 14.21 -51.61
C LYS A 230 -6.68 12.90 -52.05
N THR A 231 -7.82 12.45 -51.48
CA THR A 231 -9.03 13.19 -51.11
C THR A 231 -10.09 12.30 -50.41
N THR A 232 -10.76 12.88 -49.40
CA THR A 232 -12.21 12.83 -49.04
C THR A 232 -12.94 11.49 -48.77
N PHE A 233 -13.41 11.26 -47.53
CA PHE A 233 -14.77 11.59 -47.02
C PHE A 233 -14.85 11.22 -45.51
N ILE A 234 -15.00 12.22 -44.62
CA ILE A 234 -16.12 12.48 -43.68
C ILE A 234 -16.38 11.37 -42.64
N GLU A 235 -15.94 11.60 -41.39
CA GLU A 235 -16.85 11.99 -40.30
C GLU A 235 -16.04 12.67 -39.18
N GLN A 236 -16.35 13.94 -38.93
CA GLN A 236 -15.93 14.65 -37.73
C GLN A 236 -16.68 14.07 -36.54
N LEU A 237 -15.98 13.39 -35.64
CA LEU A 237 -16.41 13.26 -34.25
C LEU A 237 -15.35 13.91 -33.38
N GLN A 238 -15.84 14.92 -32.66
CA GLN A 238 -15.12 15.85 -31.83
C GLN A 238 -14.24 15.15 -30.78
N GLU A 239 -12.99 15.59 -30.65
CA GLU A 239 -12.23 15.47 -29.41
C GLU A 239 -12.94 16.28 -28.33
N GLU A 240 -13.90 15.68 -27.65
CA GLU A 240 -14.30 16.11 -26.31
C GLU A 240 -13.41 15.40 -25.29
N ARG A 241 -12.49 16.20 -24.70
CA ARG A 241 -12.00 16.11 -23.32
C ARG A 241 -12.24 14.78 -22.58
N ILE A 242 -11.35 13.80 -22.77
CA ILE A 242 -11.22 12.65 -21.85
C ILE A 242 -9.88 12.71 -21.11
N LYS A 243 -9.54 13.91 -20.61
CA LYS A 243 -8.34 14.13 -19.79
C LYS A 243 -8.56 14.98 -18.53
N ASP A 244 -9.82 15.12 -18.10
CA ASP A 244 -10.19 15.82 -16.85
C ASP A 244 -11.04 14.96 -15.89
N GLU A 245 -11.24 13.66 -16.13
CA GLU A 245 -11.92 12.78 -15.17
C GLU A 245 -11.07 11.56 -14.87
N LEU A 246 -10.17 11.71 -13.88
CA LEU A 246 -9.66 10.69 -12.93
C LEU A 246 -8.36 11.16 -12.22
N GLU A 247 -8.17 12.48 -12.04
CA GLU A 247 -7.35 12.99 -10.93
C GLU A 247 -8.23 13.14 -9.69
N ILE A 248 -8.31 12.10 -8.86
CA ILE A 248 -8.76 12.28 -7.47
C ILE A 248 -7.52 12.67 -6.66
N THR A 249 -7.24 13.97 -6.66
CA THR A 249 -6.36 14.58 -5.68
C THR A 249 -6.99 14.44 -4.29
N SER A 250 -6.19 14.00 -3.32
CA SER A 250 -6.58 13.94 -1.91
C SER A 250 -6.92 15.35 -1.39
N PRO A 251 -8.00 15.56 -0.63
CA PRO A 251 -8.42 16.91 -0.19
C PRO A 251 -7.57 17.49 0.97
N TYR A 252 -6.36 16.97 1.21
CA TYR A 252 -5.48 17.49 2.27
C TYR A 252 -4.05 17.63 1.77
N ASN A 253 -3.82 18.60 0.88
CA ASN A 253 -2.51 19.24 0.76
C ASN A 253 -2.65 20.68 1.27
N SER A 254 -2.10 20.92 2.46
CA SER A 254 -1.90 22.26 2.99
C SER A 254 -0.71 22.91 2.28
N THR A 255 -0.98 23.79 1.33
CA THR A 255 -0.04 24.85 0.97
C THR A 255 -0.53 26.17 1.54
N ASN A 256 0.36 26.79 2.30
CA ASN A 256 0.22 28.08 2.95
C ASN A 256 -0.47 29.14 2.09
N THR A 257 -1.61 29.63 2.58
CA THR A 257 -2.01 31.03 2.41
C THR A 257 -2.65 31.51 3.69
N SER A 258 -1.93 32.38 4.38
CA SER A 258 -2.42 33.28 5.40
C SER A 258 -3.73 33.95 5.00
N ASN A 259 -4.78 33.77 5.79
CA ASN A 259 -5.67 34.83 6.27
C ASN A 259 -6.57 34.29 7.40
N SER A 260 -6.57 35.03 8.51
CA SER A 260 -7.39 34.86 9.70
C SER A 260 -8.87 34.66 9.40
N VAL A 261 -9.62 33.93 10.24
CA VAL A 261 -10.69 34.46 11.12
C VAL A 261 -11.19 33.35 12.09
N HIS A 262 -11.11 33.66 13.39
CA HIS A 262 -11.78 33.15 14.60
C HIS A 262 -11.87 31.65 14.96
N SER A 263 -10.93 31.29 15.85
CA SER A 263 -11.00 30.36 16.99
C SER A 263 -12.37 30.24 17.68
N LEU A 264 -12.84 29.00 17.86
CA LEU A 264 -13.70 28.61 18.98
C LEU A 264 -12.94 27.60 19.84
N SER A 265 -12.31 28.12 20.89
CA SER A 265 -11.71 27.34 21.97
C SER A 265 -12.79 26.85 22.93
N PHE A 266 -12.86 25.55 23.20
CA PHE A 266 -13.52 25.02 24.39
C PHE A 266 -12.45 24.50 25.34
N GLN A 267 -12.22 25.27 26.40
CA GLN A 267 -11.45 24.87 27.57
C GLN A 267 -12.23 23.80 28.33
N TYR A 268 -11.59 22.66 28.65
CA TYR A 268 -12.06 21.79 29.73
C TYR A 268 -10.98 21.72 30.80
N VAL A 269 -11.39 22.14 31.99
CA VAL A 269 -10.63 22.13 33.24
C VAL A 269 -10.46 20.67 33.68
N SER A 270 -9.21 20.22 33.70
CA SER A 270 -8.80 19.03 34.43
C SER A 270 -8.61 19.38 35.91
N SER A 271 -9.49 18.89 36.79
CA SER A 271 -9.25 18.73 38.22
C SER A 271 -10.33 17.83 38.82
N LEU A 272 -9.96 16.65 39.29
CA LEU A 272 -10.41 16.02 40.53
C LEU A 272 -9.86 14.59 40.61
N LYS A 273 -8.68 14.48 41.23
CA LYS A 273 -8.38 13.38 42.14
C LYS A 273 -8.95 13.77 43.51
N ASP A 274 -9.28 12.73 44.28
CA ASP A 274 -9.63 12.70 45.71
C ASP A 274 -11.14 12.53 45.99
N LEU A 275 -11.47 11.27 46.29
CA LEU A 275 -12.61 10.80 47.09
C LEU A 275 -12.51 11.34 48.53
N PRO A 276 -13.61 11.49 49.30
CA PRO A 276 -14.29 10.30 49.88
C PRO A 276 -15.83 10.36 49.97
N ASP A 277 -16.36 9.21 50.41
CA ASP A 277 -17.76 8.80 50.62
C ASP A 277 -18.66 9.78 51.38
N ALA A 278 -19.97 9.77 51.07
CA ALA A 278 -21.06 9.73 52.04
C ALA A 278 -22.44 9.59 51.38
N ASP A 279 -23.28 8.80 52.05
CA ASP A 279 -24.65 8.39 51.76
C ASP A 279 -25.73 9.52 51.85
N PHE A 280 -26.96 9.08 51.55
CA PHE A 280 -28.28 9.59 52.00
C PHE A 280 -29.07 10.54 51.08
N MET A 281 -30.06 9.92 50.43
CA MET A 281 -31.51 10.12 50.62
C MET A 281 -32.16 11.51 50.49
N ASN A 282 -33.28 11.45 49.77
CA ASN A 282 -34.52 12.20 49.93
C ASN A 282 -34.51 13.71 49.68
N SER A 283 -35.32 14.12 48.70
CA SER A 283 -36.61 14.77 48.95
C SER A 283 -37.01 15.59 47.71
N SER A 284 -37.98 15.13 46.92
CA SER A 284 -39.40 15.54 46.95
C SER A 284 -39.70 17.02 46.65
N ASN A 285 -40.65 17.17 45.71
CA ASN A 285 -41.68 18.22 45.59
C ASN A 285 -41.22 19.57 44.99
N GLN A 286 -42.01 20.35 44.26
CA GLN A 286 -43.36 20.32 43.67
C GLN A 286 -43.39 21.62 42.80
N ILE A 287 -43.80 21.58 41.54
CA ILE A 287 -45.14 22.02 41.03
C ILE A 287 -45.36 23.56 40.94
N ASP A 288 -45.88 23.96 39.77
CA ASP A 288 -46.69 25.16 39.42
C ASP A 288 -46.01 26.53 39.29
N ASN A 289 -46.44 27.46 38.43
CA ASN A 289 -47.35 27.50 37.28
C ASN A 289 -47.16 28.88 36.61
N ASP A 290 -47.62 28.99 35.37
CA ASP A 290 -48.17 30.18 34.70
C ASP A 290 -47.31 31.41 34.40
N GLY A 291 -47.49 31.93 33.18
CA GLY A 291 -47.13 33.30 32.84
C GLY A 291 -46.99 33.58 31.35
N ASP A 292 -48.07 33.43 30.60
CA ASP A 292 -48.22 33.85 29.21
C ASP A 292 -47.92 35.36 29.05
N ASN A 293 -47.05 35.73 28.10
CA ASN A 293 -47.06 37.07 27.50
C ASN A 293 -46.33 37.13 26.15
N SER A 294 -47.19 37.24 25.14
CA SER A 294 -47.07 37.52 23.71
C SER A 294 -45.94 38.41 23.15
N PHE A 295 -45.76 38.21 21.83
CA PHE A 295 -45.13 39.08 20.80
C PHE A 295 -43.59 39.11 20.69
N LYS A 296 -43.08 38.31 19.76
CA LYS A 296 -42.62 38.83 18.46
C LYS A 296 -42.48 37.71 17.44
N VAL A 297 -43.30 37.81 16.40
CA VAL A 297 -43.03 37.24 15.09
C VAL A 297 -41.65 37.76 14.68
N LEU A 298 -40.63 36.94 14.88
CA LEU A 298 -39.37 37.06 14.16
C LEU A 298 -39.40 35.93 13.14
N GLU A 299 -39.69 36.31 11.90
CA GLU A 299 -39.27 35.58 10.72
C GLU A 299 -37.77 35.26 10.88
N SER A 300 -37.46 34.11 11.45
CA SER A 300 -36.15 33.53 11.30
C SER A 300 -36.10 33.03 9.87
N LYS A 301 -35.63 33.93 9.00
CA LYS A 301 -35.10 33.63 7.68
C LYS A 301 -34.51 32.24 7.73
N SER A 302 -35.07 31.35 6.92
CA SER A 302 -34.43 30.11 6.53
C SER A 302 -33.08 30.48 5.94
N VAL A 303 -32.07 30.59 6.79
CA VAL A 303 -30.69 30.48 6.35
C VAL A 303 -30.58 29.02 6.00
N ASN A 304 -30.94 28.73 4.75
CA ASN A 304 -30.56 27.53 4.04
C ASN A 304 -29.05 27.47 4.14
N SER A 305 -28.59 26.90 5.26
CA SER A 305 -27.24 26.41 5.38
C SER A 305 -27.07 25.50 4.17
N PRO A 306 -26.06 25.72 3.32
CA PRO A 306 -25.90 24.91 2.14
C PRO A 306 -25.92 23.46 2.60
N VAL A 307 -26.90 22.70 2.10
CA VAL A 307 -26.98 21.26 2.32
C VAL A 307 -25.67 20.74 1.78
N THR A 308 -24.72 20.51 2.69
CA THR A 308 -23.52 19.77 2.39
C THR A 308 -24.04 18.42 1.97
N VAL A 309 -23.90 18.10 0.68
CA VAL A 309 -24.26 16.80 0.13
C VAL A 309 -23.52 15.77 0.98
N SER A 310 -24.24 15.18 1.93
CA SER A 310 -23.68 14.19 2.82
C SER A 310 -23.35 13.01 1.95
N ASN A 311 -22.06 12.70 1.79
CA ASN A 311 -21.70 11.45 1.17
C ASN A 311 -22.29 10.33 2.06
N LYS A 312 -22.78 9.23 1.46
CA LYS A 312 -23.42 8.15 2.22
C LYS A 312 -22.51 7.60 3.34
N ALA A 313 -21.19 7.69 3.20
CA ALA A 313 -20.22 7.28 4.21
C ALA A 313 -20.11 8.28 5.39
N SER A 314 -20.26 9.60 5.18
CA SER A 314 -20.28 10.59 6.26
C SER A 314 -21.55 10.45 7.09
N ALA A 315 -22.70 10.25 6.45
CA ALA A 315 -23.94 9.95 7.15
C ALA A 315 -23.82 8.69 8.04
N LYS A 316 -23.24 7.62 7.49
CA LYS A 316 -22.99 6.38 8.23
C LYS A 316 -22.04 6.58 9.42
N SER A 317 -20.92 7.27 9.24
CA SER A 317 -19.99 7.61 10.34
C SER A 317 -20.68 8.43 11.43
N SER A 318 -21.44 9.48 11.07
CA SER A 318 -22.15 10.31 12.04
C SER A 318 -23.20 9.53 12.82
N MET A 319 -23.99 8.69 12.14
CA MET A 319 -24.97 7.83 12.78
C MET A 319 -24.31 6.83 13.74
N MET A 320 -23.18 6.23 13.34
CA MET A 320 -22.42 5.32 14.19
C MET A 320 -21.91 5.99 15.48
N LEU A 321 -21.42 7.23 15.39
CA LEU A 321 -20.95 7.99 16.55
C LEU A 321 -22.09 8.32 17.52
N ILE A 322 -23.25 8.74 17.01
CA ILE A 322 -24.45 8.98 17.83
C ILE A 322 -24.80 7.71 18.63
N LEU A 323 -24.85 6.55 17.97
CA LEU A 323 -25.19 5.27 18.62
C LEU A 323 -24.20 4.86 19.72
N VAL A 324 -22.90 5.14 19.54
CA VAL A 324 -21.86 4.87 20.55
C VAL A 324 -22.03 5.78 21.77
N GLU A 325 -22.33 7.06 21.56
CA GLU A 325 -22.41 8.09 22.60
C GLU A 325 -23.66 8.00 23.48
N LEU A 326 -24.72 7.33 23.00
CA LEU A 326 -25.88 7.02 23.83
C LEU A 326 -25.43 6.29 25.11
N ARG A 327 -26.01 6.60 26.27
CA ARG A 327 -25.65 5.94 27.54
C ARG A 327 -26.46 4.66 27.81
N MET A 328 -27.43 4.34 26.96
CA MET A 328 -28.39 3.24 27.13
C MET A 328 -27.86 1.96 26.47
N LYS A 329 -28.15 0.78 27.02
CA LYS A 329 -27.70 -0.49 26.40
C LYS A 329 -28.48 -0.84 25.14
N GLU A 330 -29.74 -0.45 25.11
CA GLU A 330 -30.67 -0.68 24.02
C GLU A 330 -31.51 0.58 23.75
N ILE A 331 -32.03 0.72 22.53
CA ILE A 331 -32.91 1.83 22.14
C ILE A 331 -33.95 1.34 21.12
N SER A 332 -35.20 1.76 21.24
CA SER A 332 -36.20 1.45 20.23
C SER A 332 -35.93 2.24 18.94
N SER A 333 -36.27 1.67 17.78
CA SER A 333 -36.12 2.37 16.49
C SER A 333 -36.95 3.66 16.44
N LEU A 334 -38.07 3.70 17.17
CA LEU A 334 -38.91 4.90 17.28
C LEU A 334 -38.20 6.01 18.07
N ASP A 335 -37.65 5.69 19.24
CA ASP A 335 -36.94 6.66 20.07
C ASP A 335 -35.67 7.16 19.37
N LEU A 336 -34.97 6.27 18.68
CA LEU A 336 -33.79 6.62 17.88
C LEU A 336 -34.15 7.62 16.77
N TYR A 337 -35.26 7.38 16.05
CA TYR A 337 -35.73 8.30 14.99
C TYR A 337 -36.15 9.67 15.56
N GLN A 338 -36.59 9.73 16.81
CA GLN A 338 -37.01 10.97 17.43
C GLN A 338 -35.84 11.91 17.76
N LEU A 339 -34.62 11.39 17.88
CA LEU A 339 -33.43 12.20 18.15
C LEU A 339 -33.17 13.22 17.03
N GLN A 340 -32.99 14.49 17.42
CA GLN A 340 -32.83 15.59 16.46
C GLN A 340 -31.61 15.38 15.53
N GLU A 341 -30.52 14.84 16.07
CA GLU A 341 -29.29 14.57 15.33
C GLU A 341 -29.51 13.49 14.26
N VAL A 342 -30.26 12.44 14.59
CA VAL A 342 -30.65 11.37 13.66
C VAL A 342 -31.54 11.92 12.56
N ARG A 343 -32.55 12.74 12.89
CA ARG A 343 -33.43 13.36 11.89
C ARG A 343 -32.66 14.21 10.89
N ARG A 344 -31.65 14.97 11.33
CA ARG A 344 -30.81 15.77 10.41
C ARG A 344 -30.05 14.90 9.41
N ILE A 345 -29.50 13.77 9.86
CA ILE A 345 -28.81 12.82 8.99
C ILE A 345 -29.78 12.19 8.00
N VAL A 346 -30.94 11.73 8.48
CA VAL A 346 -31.97 11.10 7.67
C VAL A 346 -32.52 12.07 6.61
N ALA A 347 -32.84 13.31 6.98
CA ALA A 347 -33.33 14.32 6.04
C ALA A 347 -32.30 14.64 4.94
N SER A 348 -31.01 14.67 5.30
CA SER A 348 -29.93 14.84 4.32
C SER A 348 -29.85 13.66 3.33
N LEU A 349 -29.94 12.42 3.83
CA LEU A 349 -29.97 11.22 2.99
C LEU A 349 -31.23 11.15 2.11
N ALA A 350 -32.39 11.51 2.66
CA ALA A 350 -33.66 11.55 1.94
C ALA A 350 -33.63 12.59 0.83
N SER A 351 -33.03 13.76 1.07
CA SER A 351 -32.83 14.80 0.04
C SER A 351 -31.97 14.29 -1.11
N PHE A 352 -30.90 13.56 -0.81
CA PHE A 352 -30.06 12.92 -1.83
C PHE A 352 -30.83 11.84 -2.61
N GLN A 353 -31.60 11.00 -1.93
CA GLN A 353 -32.43 9.97 -2.60
C GLN A 353 -33.52 10.59 -3.47
N PHE A 354 -34.11 11.71 -3.04
CA PHE A 354 -35.10 12.46 -3.78
C PHE A 354 -34.54 12.96 -5.11
N GLN A 355 -33.30 13.49 -5.10
CA GLN A 355 -32.60 13.91 -6.32
C GLN A 355 -32.29 12.75 -7.29
N GLN A 356 -32.18 11.52 -6.78
CA GLN A 356 -31.88 10.32 -7.58
C GLN A 356 -33.12 9.55 -8.04
N GLN A 357 -34.34 10.05 -7.79
CA GLN A 357 -35.55 9.35 -8.20
C GLN A 357 -35.69 9.31 -9.73
N ASN A 358 -36.03 8.13 -10.25
CA ASN A 358 -36.43 7.98 -11.64
C ASN A 358 -37.78 8.68 -11.86
N LEU A 359 -37.93 9.39 -12.98
CA LEU A 359 -39.10 10.21 -13.35
C LEU A 359 -40.45 9.46 -13.35
N GLY A 360 -40.44 8.12 -13.27
CA GLY A 360 -41.65 7.28 -13.27
C GLY A 360 -42.28 6.98 -11.90
N ILE A 361 -41.56 7.15 -10.78
CA ILE A 361 -42.09 6.88 -9.42
C ILE A 361 -41.59 7.94 -8.45
N ILE A 362 -42.42 8.95 -8.18
CA ILE A 362 -42.13 10.00 -7.20
C ILE A 362 -42.69 9.55 -5.85
N LYS A 363 -41.82 9.03 -4.96
CA LYS A 363 -42.20 8.78 -3.56
C LYS A 363 -42.24 10.10 -2.80
N SER A 364 -43.10 10.22 -1.79
CA SER A 364 -43.10 11.41 -0.92
C SER A 364 -41.79 11.49 -0.13
N PHE A 365 -41.42 12.71 0.27
CA PHE A 365 -40.21 12.94 1.07
C PHE A 365 -40.23 12.16 2.39
N THR A 366 -41.39 12.08 3.04
CA THR A 366 -41.57 11.30 4.28
C THR A 366 -41.35 9.79 4.08
N THR A 367 -41.74 9.24 2.92
CA THR A 367 -41.43 7.85 2.59
C THR A 367 -39.93 7.65 2.39
N LEU A 368 -39.24 8.62 1.76
CA LEU A 368 -37.79 8.57 1.60
C LEU A 368 -37.04 8.72 2.93
N GLU A 369 -37.52 9.56 3.86
CA GLU A 369 -36.93 9.65 5.20
C GLU A 369 -37.03 8.31 5.95
N ASN A 370 -38.19 7.68 5.94
CA ASN A 370 -38.38 6.37 6.55
C ASN A 370 -37.49 5.30 5.88
N GLU A 371 -37.41 5.31 4.55
CA GLU A 371 -36.55 4.39 3.79
C GLU A 371 -35.06 4.63 4.07
N ALA A 372 -34.61 5.88 4.13
CA ALA A 372 -33.23 6.24 4.45
C ALA A 372 -32.86 5.85 5.89
N PHE A 373 -33.77 6.03 6.84
CA PHE A 373 -33.58 5.60 8.22
C PHE A 373 -33.47 4.08 8.33
N GLN A 374 -34.45 3.34 7.79
CA GLN A 374 -34.45 1.87 7.85
C GLN A 374 -33.23 1.27 7.14
N ASN A 375 -32.88 1.78 5.95
CA ASN A 375 -31.66 1.35 5.25
C ASN A 375 -30.38 1.60 6.07
N SER A 376 -30.34 2.66 6.87
CA SER A 376 -29.21 2.96 7.74
C SER A 376 -29.12 1.94 8.89
N ILE A 377 -30.25 1.63 9.53
CA ILE A 377 -30.32 0.62 10.60
C ILE A 377 -29.97 -0.77 10.05
N ASP A 378 -30.59 -1.17 8.95
CA ASP A 378 -30.33 -2.44 8.27
C ASP A 378 -28.86 -2.61 7.90
N SER A 379 -28.19 -1.52 7.50
CA SER A 379 -26.75 -1.53 7.22
C SER A 379 -25.93 -1.87 8.48
N PHE A 380 -26.25 -1.28 9.63
CA PHE A 380 -25.57 -1.61 10.89
C PHE A 380 -25.85 -3.04 11.35
N VAL A 381 -27.08 -3.52 11.19
CA VAL A 381 -27.46 -4.90 11.51
C VAL A 381 -26.72 -5.88 10.61
N LYS A 382 -26.70 -5.64 9.30
CA LYS A 382 -25.97 -6.49 8.31
C LYS A 382 -24.48 -6.56 8.58
N LEU A 383 -23.89 -5.49 9.14
CA LEU A 383 -22.48 -5.47 9.49
C LEU A 383 -22.17 -6.15 10.83
N GLY A 384 -23.20 -6.51 11.61
CA GLY A 384 -23.11 -7.07 12.96
C GLY A 384 -22.73 -6.03 14.02
N LEU A 385 -22.95 -4.74 13.73
CA LEU A 385 -22.62 -3.64 14.63
C LEU A 385 -23.69 -3.42 15.70
N VAL A 386 -24.95 -3.70 15.38
CA VAL A 386 -26.07 -3.71 16.33
C VAL A 386 -26.90 -4.97 16.10
N ASN A 387 -27.54 -5.47 17.15
CA ASN A 387 -28.46 -6.59 17.03
C ASN A 387 -29.90 -6.10 17.21
N LEU A 388 -30.85 -6.74 16.53
CA LEU A 388 -32.27 -6.51 16.76
C LEU A 388 -32.77 -7.52 17.79
N SER A 389 -33.20 -7.03 18.96
CA SER A 389 -33.88 -7.84 19.98
C SER A 389 -35.39 -7.82 19.74
N GLY A 390 -35.94 -8.99 19.42
CA GLY A 390 -37.37 -9.20 19.21
C GLY A 390 -37.88 -8.77 17.83
N ILE A 391 -38.56 -9.69 17.13
CA ILE A 391 -39.16 -9.45 15.80
C ILE A 391 -40.27 -8.37 15.87
N GLU A 392 -40.89 -8.20 17.04
CA GLU A 392 -42.03 -7.30 17.24
C GLU A 392 -41.64 -5.93 17.83
N SER A 393 -40.49 -5.83 18.52
CA SER A 393 -40.14 -4.65 19.33
C SER A 393 -39.22 -3.65 18.63
N ASN A 394 -38.55 -4.01 17.52
CA ASN A 394 -37.60 -3.14 16.80
C ASN A 394 -36.61 -2.42 17.74
N VAL A 395 -36.16 -3.13 18.77
CA VAL A 395 -35.19 -2.64 19.76
C VAL A 395 -33.80 -3.00 19.30
N LEU A 396 -32.91 -2.01 19.33
CA LEU A 396 -31.52 -2.11 18.90
C LEU A 396 -30.63 -2.31 20.12
N ASP A 397 -29.95 -3.45 20.21
CA ASP A 397 -28.87 -3.69 21.16
C ASP A 397 -27.59 -2.99 20.67
N LEU A 398 -27.12 -2.03 21.46
CA LEU A 398 -25.95 -1.21 21.18
C LEU A 398 -24.66 -1.76 21.82
N LEU A 399 -24.76 -2.82 22.62
CA LEU A 399 -23.59 -3.43 23.28
C LEU A 399 -22.53 -3.95 22.29
N PRO A 400 -22.87 -4.58 21.15
CA PRO A 400 -21.87 -5.02 20.18
C PRO A 400 -21.01 -3.87 19.67
N LEU A 401 -21.64 -2.76 19.28
CA LEU A 401 -20.96 -1.56 18.79
C LEU A 401 -20.00 -0.99 19.83
N ARG A 402 -20.45 -0.84 21.09
CA ARG A 402 -19.60 -0.30 22.17
C ARG A 402 -18.42 -1.20 22.48
N LYS A 403 -18.63 -2.51 22.61
CA LYS A 403 -17.54 -3.48 22.83
C LYS A 403 -16.49 -3.40 21.73
N LEU A 404 -16.92 -3.25 20.49
CA LEU A 404 -16.03 -3.14 19.33
C LEU A 404 -15.26 -1.81 19.32
N PHE A 405 -15.92 -0.70 19.64
CA PHE A 405 -15.26 0.60 19.79
C PHE A 405 -14.20 0.58 20.90
N ASP A 406 -14.55 0.05 22.07
CA ASP A 406 -13.60 -0.10 23.19
C ASP A 406 -12.40 -0.96 22.82
N TYR A 407 -12.65 -2.07 22.11
CA TYR A 407 -11.59 -2.94 21.60
C TYR A 407 -10.68 -2.21 20.60
N ALA A 408 -11.26 -1.53 19.61
CA ALA A 408 -10.52 -0.82 18.57
C ALA A 408 -9.68 0.31 19.18
N GLN A 409 -10.24 1.12 20.08
CA GLN A 409 -9.52 2.19 20.78
C GLN A 409 -8.34 1.63 21.58
N LYS A 410 -8.54 0.56 22.37
CA LYS A 410 -7.45 -0.09 23.12
C LYS A 410 -6.38 -0.64 22.21
N ARG A 411 -6.77 -1.32 21.13
CA ARG A 411 -5.84 -1.91 20.15
C ARG A 411 -5.01 -0.84 19.47
N ILE A 412 -5.64 0.21 18.93
CA ILE A 412 -4.97 1.35 18.30
C ILE A 412 -4.03 2.03 19.30
N LEU A 413 -4.48 2.31 20.53
CA LEU A 413 -3.66 2.97 21.54
C LEU A 413 -2.41 2.14 21.90
N VAL A 414 -2.54 0.82 22.00
CA VAL A 414 -1.40 -0.08 22.23
C VAL A 414 -0.43 -0.04 21.04
N LEU A 415 -0.93 -0.13 19.81
CA LEU A 415 -0.10 -0.04 18.60
C LEU A 415 0.63 1.31 18.54
N VAL A 416 -0.06 2.41 18.85
CA VAL A 416 0.52 3.76 18.92
C VAL A 416 1.61 3.84 20.00
N LYS A 417 1.35 3.33 21.21
CA LYS A 417 2.33 3.34 22.32
C LYS A 417 3.57 2.51 22.03
N LEU A 418 3.42 1.40 21.29
CA LEU A 418 4.51 0.53 20.87
C LEU A 418 5.23 1.02 19.61
N GLN A 419 4.83 2.17 19.05
CA GLN A 419 5.33 2.69 17.77
C GLN A 419 5.27 1.64 16.64
N CYS A 420 4.22 0.85 16.64
CA CYS A 420 4.02 -0.21 15.66
C CYS A 420 3.51 0.38 14.33
N TYR A 421 4.36 0.37 13.30
CA TYR A 421 4.00 0.87 11.97
C TYR A 421 2.93 0.02 11.29
N THR A 422 2.84 -1.27 11.60
CA THR A 422 1.89 -2.20 10.97
C THR A 422 1.33 -3.23 11.95
N GLY A 423 0.01 -3.38 12.03
CA GLY A 423 -0.64 -4.35 12.92
C GLY A 423 -1.80 -5.09 12.26
N THR A 424 -1.77 -6.42 12.29
CA THR A 424 -2.85 -7.26 11.77
C THR A 424 -4.02 -7.31 12.76
N VAL A 425 -5.25 -7.26 12.22
CA VAL A 425 -6.50 -7.50 12.95
C VAL A 425 -7.26 -8.61 12.22
N GLU A 426 -7.38 -9.76 12.88
CA GLU A 426 -8.06 -10.94 12.34
C GLU A 426 -9.53 -10.97 12.76
N LEU A 427 -10.42 -11.33 11.82
CA LEU A 427 -11.87 -11.39 12.07
C LEU A 427 -12.20 -12.36 13.21
N TYR A 428 -11.66 -13.58 13.13
CA TYR A 428 -11.92 -14.64 14.10
C TYR A 428 -11.48 -14.23 15.51
N HIS A 429 -10.33 -13.58 15.64
CA HIS A 429 -9.84 -13.09 16.93
C HIS A 429 -10.80 -12.06 17.56
N VAL A 430 -11.35 -11.15 16.76
CA VAL A 430 -12.32 -10.15 17.25
C VAL A 430 -13.65 -10.81 17.63
N GLN A 431 -14.14 -11.75 16.81
CA GLN A 431 -15.36 -12.53 17.06
C GLN A 431 -15.27 -13.29 18.38
N GLU A 432 -14.20 -14.04 18.58
CA GLU A 432 -13.92 -14.80 19.81
C GLU A 432 -13.76 -13.88 21.02
N LYS A 433 -12.94 -12.82 20.90
CA LYS A 433 -12.60 -11.95 22.03
C LYS A 433 -13.80 -11.18 22.57
N LEU A 434 -14.73 -10.79 21.70
CA LEU A 434 -15.89 -9.97 22.06
C LEU A 434 -17.19 -10.78 22.18
N HIS A 435 -17.16 -12.06 21.83
CA HIS A 435 -18.32 -12.93 21.67
C HIS A 435 -19.37 -12.35 20.70
N LEU A 436 -18.90 -11.91 19.53
CA LEU A 436 -19.72 -11.27 18.50
C LEU A 436 -19.64 -12.07 17.18
N PRO A 437 -20.33 -13.22 17.04
CA PRO A 437 -20.19 -14.11 15.88
C PRO A 437 -20.66 -13.47 14.56
N ASN A 438 -21.60 -12.53 14.62
CA ASN A 438 -22.21 -11.91 13.45
C ASN A 438 -21.43 -10.70 12.92
N ILE A 439 -20.36 -10.26 13.61
CA ILE A 439 -19.59 -9.10 13.15
C ILE A 439 -18.87 -9.44 11.83
N THR A 440 -18.93 -8.51 10.89
CA THR A 440 -18.27 -8.62 9.58
C THR A 440 -16.94 -7.88 9.56
N ILE A 441 -16.03 -8.28 8.66
CA ILE A 441 -14.76 -7.56 8.46
C ILE A 441 -14.98 -6.08 8.12
N SER A 442 -15.98 -5.77 7.31
CA SER A 442 -16.32 -4.41 6.92
C SER A 442 -16.81 -3.59 8.12
N GLY A 443 -17.61 -4.19 9.00
CA GLY A 443 -18.05 -3.56 10.25
C GLY A 443 -16.87 -3.21 11.17
N ILE A 444 -15.92 -4.14 11.34
CA ILE A 444 -14.70 -3.89 12.12
C ILE A 444 -13.89 -2.75 11.51
N ILE A 445 -13.69 -2.76 10.19
CA ILE A 445 -12.94 -1.70 9.50
C ILE A 445 -13.59 -0.33 9.69
N ASP A 446 -14.92 -0.24 9.58
CA ASP A 446 -15.61 1.03 9.77
C ASP A 446 -15.40 1.60 11.17
N VAL A 447 -15.43 0.75 12.20
CA VAL A 447 -15.13 1.16 13.58
C VAL A 447 -13.66 1.57 13.72
N PHE A 448 -12.72 0.79 13.19
CA PHE A 448 -11.29 1.14 13.24
C PHE A 448 -11.00 2.46 12.53
N LYS A 449 -11.59 2.72 11.36
CA LYS A 449 -11.47 4.00 10.65
C LYS A 449 -11.91 5.16 11.54
N GLU A 450 -13.03 5.02 12.24
CA GLU A 450 -13.53 6.08 13.10
C GLU A 450 -12.66 6.29 14.34
N CYS A 451 -12.20 5.22 14.98
CA CYS A 451 -11.26 5.31 16.09
C CYS A 451 -9.91 5.93 15.69
N LEU A 452 -9.40 5.63 14.48
CA LEU A 452 -8.17 6.24 13.96
C LEU A 452 -8.33 7.74 13.69
N LYS A 453 -9.46 8.15 13.10
CA LYS A 453 -9.79 9.58 12.91
C LYS A 453 -9.82 10.32 14.25
N GLN A 454 -10.45 9.73 15.27
CA GLN A 454 -10.46 10.30 16.62
C GLN A 454 -9.07 10.34 17.23
N THR A 455 -8.26 9.29 17.03
CA THR A 455 -6.90 9.19 17.57
C THR A 455 -5.96 10.24 16.97
N ILE A 456 -5.96 10.44 15.64
CA ILE A 456 -5.17 11.51 15.01
C ILE A 456 -5.58 12.88 15.54
N LYS A 457 -6.89 13.15 15.65
CA LYS A 457 -7.37 14.44 16.17
C LYS A 457 -6.96 14.68 17.62
N ARG A 458 -6.93 13.62 18.43
CA ARG A 458 -6.59 13.69 19.87
C ARG A 458 -5.08 13.74 20.12
N TYR A 459 -4.29 13.11 19.26
CA TYR A 459 -2.83 13.01 19.38
C TYR A 459 -2.13 13.37 18.06
N PRO A 460 -2.33 14.59 17.52
CA PRO A 460 -1.75 15.00 16.24
C PRO A 460 -0.21 15.02 16.26
N GLN A 461 0.39 15.14 17.44
CA GLN A 461 1.84 15.08 17.66
C GLN A 461 2.41 13.65 17.65
N MET A 462 1.58 12.61 17.72
CA MET A 462 2.05 11.22 17.72
C MET A 462 1.79 10.53 16.39
N LEU A 463 0.57 10.61 15.87
CA LEU A 463 0.14 9.89 14.68
C LEU A 463 -0.12 10.85 13.52
N LYS A 464 0.65 10.72 12.44
CA LYS A 464 0.61 11.56 11.24
C LYS A 464 -0.43 11.06 10.24
N SER A 465 -0.40 9.78 9.88
CA SER A 465 -1.30 9.19 8.90
C SER A 465 -1.60 7.71 9.19
N TRP A 466 -2.63 7.16 8.55
CA TRP A 466 -2.99 5.75 8.64
C TRP A 466 -3.60 5.25 7.33
N TRP A 467 -3.45 3.94 7.06
CA TRP A 467 -4.18 3.24 6.01
C TRP A 467 -4.56 1.83 6.48
N ILE A 468 -5.57 1.24 5.82
CA ILE A 468 -6.08 -0.10 6.11
C ILE A 468 -6.06 -0.91 4.82
N ASP A 469 -5.26 -1.97 4.80
CA ASP A 469 -5.18 -2.89 3.68
C ASP A 469 -6.08 -4.10 3.95
N LEU A 470 -6.98 -4.38 3.01
CA LEU A 470 -7.76 -5.61 3.02
C LEU A 470 -6.85 -6.76 2.59
N ASN A 471 -6.74 -7.82 3.41
CA ASN A 471 -6.05 -9.03 3.01
C ASN A 471 -6.75 -9.59 1.76
N ALA A 472 -6.16 -9.39 0.59
CA ALA A 472 -6.73 -9.82 -0.68
C ALA A 472 -6.72 -11.36 -0.75
N LYS A 473 -7.91 -11.96 -0.61
CA LYS A 473 -8.31 -13.31 -1.05
C LYS A 473 -7.17 -14.33 -1.19
N GLY A 474 -6.90 -15.07 -0.12
CA GLY A 474 -6.32 -16.40 -0.22
C GLY A 474 -7.35 -17.38 -0.80
N GLU A 475 -6.92 -18.20 -1.76
CA GLU A 475 -7.67 -19.30 -2.36
C GLU A 475 -8.09 -20.34 -1.31
N LEU A 476 -9.24 -20.14 -0.69
CA LEU A 476 -10.11 -21.19 -0.16
C LEU A 476 -11.50 -20.54 -0.10
N LYS A 477 -12.51 -21.26 -0.60
CA LYS A 477 -13.89 -20.79 -0.59
C LYS A 477 -14.28 -20.28 0.80
N GLY A 478 -14.48 -18.97 0.91
CA GLY A 478 -15.17 -18.30 2.00
C GLY A 478 -14.37 -18.12 3.29
N GLN A 479 -13.67 -16.99 3.42
CA GLN A 479 -13.74 -16.07 4.58
C GLN A 479 -12.71 -14.94 4.41
N ASN A 480 -13.16 -13.68 4.53
CA ASN A 480 -12.27 -12.52 4.64
C ASN A 480 -11.65 -12.54 6.05
N ASN A 481 -10.43 -13.05 6.20
CA ASN A 481 -9.89 -13.41 7.52
C ASN A 481 -9.30 -12.25 8.33
N GLY A 482 -9.15 -11.05 7.78
CA GLY A 482 -8.55 -9.92 8.51
C GLY A 482 -8.22 -8.72 7.63
N PHE A 483 -7.68 -7.69 8.26
CA PHE A 483 -7.07 -6.53 7.59
C PHE A 483 -5.76 -6.14 8.28
N LEU A 484 -4.92 -5.41 7.55
CA LEU A 484 -3.67 -4.85 8.06
C LEU A 484 -3.85 -3.36 8.31
N LEU A 485 -3.59 -2.94 9.54
CA LEU A 485 -3.54 -1.53 9.94
C LEU A 485 -2.13 -1.01 9.71
N HIS A 486 -2.00 0.15 9.08
CA HIS A 486 -0.73 0.85 8.97
C HIS A 486 -0.81 2.22 9.63
N LEU A 487 0.23 2.57 10.38
CA LEU A 487 0.34 3.78 11.18
C LEU A 487 1.66 4.50 10.85
N GLU A 488 1.58 5.78 10.49
CA GLU A 488 2.74 6.66 10.30
C GLU A 488 2.81 7.64 11.47
N TYR A 489 3.96 7.69 12.14
CA TYR A 489 4.18 8.59 13.30
C TYR A 489 4.80 9.92 12.87
N VAL A 490 4.56 10.96 13.66
CA VAL A 490 5.23 12.25 13.48
C VAL A 490 6.70 12.11 13.90
N ALA A 491 7.62 12.56 13.05
CA ALA A 491 9.03 12.63 13.40
C ALA A 491 9.24 13.74 14.45
N ASN A 492 9.66 13.37 15.66
CA ASN A 492 10.15 14.36 16.62
C ASN A 492 11.54 14.81 16.15
N SER A 493 11.62 16.03 15.64
CA SER A 493 12.86 16.74 15.32
C SER A 493 13.64 17.12 16.58
#